data_AF-A0A290WPM8-F1
#
_entry.id   AF-A0A290WPM8-F1
#
_cell.length_a   1.000
_cell.length_b   1.000
_cell.length_c   1.000
_cell.angle_alpha   90.00
_cell.angle_beta   90.00
_cell.angle_gamma   90.00
#
_symmetry.space_group_name_H-M   'P 1'
#
loop_
_entity.id
_entity.type
_entity.pdbx_description
1 polymer ?
#
loop_
_entity_poly.entity_id
_entity_poly.type
_entity_poly.pdbx_seq_one_letter_code
_entity_poly.pdbx_strand_id
1 'polypeptide(L)'
;MKKTIIIISTVAACLLGSGAHAEHRQDCESIEYARQYGVTLEAGLKSNVERMRQQQAHYHKTLDGMLAEMKQGGIWSDEDAGRFFQTVWTDEEGKAVDTQRQKAGERYKVPAMAAQAWNGQRGQSPEMLRGMCLLGPRLLEDGAALYEALEYSWAYLQTKLERVAKAR
;
A
#
# COMPACT_ATOMS: atom_id res chain seq x y z
N MET A 1 -26.25 17.65 -44.58
CA MET A 1 -26.97 16.74 -43.64
C MET A 1 -25.93 16.08 -42.74
N LYS A 2 -26.00 16.36 -41.43
CA LYS A 2 -24.98 15.98 -40.42
C LYS A 2 -25.07 14.47 -40.13
N LYS A 3 -23.93 13.77 -40.18
CA LYS A 3 -23.81 12.38 -39.70
C LYS A 3 -23.66 12.41 -38.19
N THR A 4 -24.69 11.93 -37.48
CA THR A 4 -24.69 11.79 -36.02
C THR A 4 -23.75 10.66 -35.63
N ILE A 5 -22.65 10.99 -34.95
CA ILE A 5 -21.78 10.03 -34.28
C ILE A 5 -22.45 9.70 -32.94
N ILE A 6 -22.90 8.46 -32.77
CA ILE A 6 -23.37 7.95 -31.48
C ILE A 6 -22.12 7.64 -30.64
N ILE A 7 -21.84 8.52 -29.69
CA ILE A 7 -20.84 8.31 -28.64
C ILE A 7 -21.45 7.28 -27.68
N ILE A 8 -20.96 6.03 -27.71
CA ILE A 8 -21.31 5.03 -26.71
C ILE A 8 -20.62 5.45 -25.42
N SER A 9 -21.45 6.03 -24.55
CA SER A 9 -21.10 6.62 -23.27
C SER A 9 -20.43 5.60 -22.35
N THR A 10 -19.39 6.08 -21.68
CA THR A 10 -18.55 5.50 -20.61
C THR A 10 -19.31 5.10 -19.33
N VAL A 11 -20.47 4.45 -19.44
CA VAL A 11 -21.32 4.05 -18.30
C VAL A 11 -21.14 2.57 -17.92
N ALA A 12 -20.43 1.78 -18.72
CA ALA A 12 -20.25 0.34 -18.45
C ALA A 12 -19.23 0.00 -17.34
N ALA A 13 -18.40 0.96 -16.91
CA ALA A 13 -17.36 0.69 -15.90
C ALA A 13 -17.90 0.55 -14.47
N CYS A 14 -19.07 1.12 -14.15
CA CYS A 14 -19.65 1.03 -12.80
C CYS A 14 -20.45 -0.27 -12.55
N LEU A 15 -20.84 -1.01 -13.58
CA LEU A 15 -21.61 -2.26 -13.44
C LEU A 15 -20.71 -3.51 -13.35
N LEU A 16 -19.47 -3.43 -13.82
CA LEU A 16 -18.52 -4.57 -13.80
C LEU A 16 -17.90 -4.81 -12.41
N GLY A 17 -17.76 -3.77 -11.59
CA GLY A 17 -17.21 -3.91 -10.24
C GLY A 17 -18.16 -4.66 -9.29
N SER A 18 -19.46 -4.43 -9.39
CA SER A 18 -20.45 -5.07 -8.50
C SER A 18 -20.67 -6.55 -8.80
N GLY A 19 -20.60 -6.94 -10.08
CA GLY A 19 -20.74 -8.34 -10.52
C GLY A 19 -19.60 -9.23 -10.04
N ALA A 20 -18.35 -8.78 -10.21
CA ALA A 20 -17.17 -9.53 -9.78
C ALA A 20 -17.14 -9.81 -8.26
N HIS A 21 -17.61 -8.88 -7.44
CA HIS A 21 -17.73 -9.08 -5.99
C HIS A 21 -18.85 -10.06 -5.61
N ALA A 22 -19.97 -10.05 -6.34
CA ALA A 22 -21.08 -10.98 -6.11
C ALA A 22 -20.71 -12.41 -6.53
N GLU A 23 -20.04 -12.57 -7.67
CA GLU A 23 -19.52 -13.85 -8.16
C GLU A 23 -18.47 -14.42 -7.21
N HIS A 24 -17.48 -13.62 -6.79
CA HIS A 24 -16.47 -14.08 -5.84
C HIS A 24 -17.06 -14.51 -4.50
N ARG A 25 -18.06 -13.78 -3.98
CA ARG A 25 -18.76 -14.17 -2.75
C ARG A 25 -19.44 -15.53 -2.89
N GLN A 26 -20.05 -15.80 -4.04
CA GLN A 26 -20.69 -17.08 -4.33
C GLN A 26 -19.66 -18.21 -4.49
N ASP A 27 -18.53 -17.94 -5.14
CA ASP A 27 -17.44 -18.90 -5.29
C ASP A 27 -16.84 -19.31 -3.93
N CYS A 28 -16.75 -18.37 -2.98
CA CYS A 28 -16.27 -18.63 -1.63
C CYS A 28 -17.17 -19.57 -0.80
N GLU A 29 -18.40 -19.88 -1.25
CA GLU A 29 -19.23 -20.92 -0.64
C GLU A 29 -18.69 -22.33 -0.93
N SER A 30 -17.94 -22.50 -2.04
CA SER A 30 -17.25 -23.74 -2.35
C SER A 30 -15.97 -23.85 -1.52
N ILE A 31 -15.89 -24.88 -0.66
CA ILE A 31 -14.71 -25.13 0.17
C ILE A 31 -13.46 -25.43 -0.68
N GLU A 32 -13.64 -26.08 -1.84
CA GLU A 32 -12.54 -26.33 -2.77
C GLU A 32 -11.99 -25.02 -3.33
N TYR A 33 -12.88 -24.12 -3.79
CA TYR A 33 -12.50 -22.80 -4.26
C TYR A 33 -11.84 -21.97 -3.15
N ALA A 34 -12.46 -21.89 -1.97
CA ALA A 34 -11.93 -21.14 -0.84
C ALA A 34 -10.54 -21.63 -0.42
N ARG A 35 -10.29 -22.95 -0.49
CA ARG A 35 -8.97 -23.54 -0.23
C ARG A 35 -7.96 -23.15 -1.30
N GLN A 36 -8.32 -23.24 -2.58
CA GLN A 36 -7.44 -22.85 -3.69
C GLN A 36 -7.11 -21.35 -3.63
N TYR A 37 -8.12 -20.52 -3.36
CA TYR A 37 -7.96 -19.08 -3.18
C TYR A 37 -7.00 -18.75 -2.03
N GLY A 38 -7.05 -19.51 -0.92
CA GLY A 38 -6.09 -19.37 0.18
C GLY A 38 -4.62 -19.48 -0.28
N VAL A 39 -4.31 -20.38 -1.21
CA VAL A 39 -2.94 -20.50 -1.77
C VAL A 39 -2.56 -19.25 -2.57
N THR A 40 -3.47 -18.76 -3.41
CA THR A 40 -3.27 -17.52 -4.18
C THR A 40 -3.11 -16.30 -3.28
N LEU A 41 -3.92 -16.21 -2.22
CA LEU A 41 -3.85 -15.14 -1.23
C LEU A 41 -2.51 -15.14 -0.51
N GLU A 42 -2.02 -16.30 -0.06
CA GLU A 42 -0.71 -16.43 0.58
C GLU A 42 0.43 -15.98 -0.35
N ALA A 43 0.39 -16.38 -1.62
CA ALA A 43 1.36 -15.96 -2.61
C ALA A 43 1.32 -14.44 -2.85
N GLY A 44 0.12 -13.85 -2.95
CA GLY A 44 -0.09 -12.41 -3.07
C GLY A 44 0.46 -11.63 -1.87
N LEU A 45 0.19 -12.11 -0.65
CA LEU A 45 0.72 -11.50 0.58
C LEU A 45 2.25 -11.58 0.64
N LYS A 46 2.85 -12.72 0.27
CA LYS A 46 4.31 -12.87 0.19
C LYS A 46 4.91 -11.88 -0.82
N SER A 47 4.32 -11.75 -1.99
CA SER A 47 4.76 -10.79 -3.01
C SER A 47 4.69 -9.34 -2.50
N ASN A 48 3.60 -8.99 -1.82
CA ASN A 48 3.40 -7.70 -1.19
C ASN A 48 4.45 -7.39 -0.11
N VAL A 49 4.72 -8.36 0.77
CA VAL A 49 5.78 -8.23 1.80
C VAL A 49 7.16 -8.04 1.17
N GLU A 50 7.46 -8.80 0.12
CA GLU A 50 8.75 -8.70 -0.57
C GLU A 50 8.92 -7.33 -1.25
N ARG A 51 7.87 -6.82 -1.90
CA ARG A 51 7.86 -5.47 -2.46
C ARG A 51 8.15 -4.41 -1.40
N MET A 52 7.49 -4.51 -0.24
CA MET A 52 7.72 -3.58 0.88
C MET A 52 9.17 -3.64 1.38
N ARG A 53 9.75 -4.84 1.50
CA ARG A 53 11.15 -5.00 1.92
C ARG A 53 12.12 -4.35 0.94
N GLN A 54 11.92 -4.58 -0.36
CA GLN A 54 12.76 -3.99 -1.40
C GLN A 54 12.67 -2.47 -1.40
N GLN A 55 11.45 -1.93 -1.28
CA GLN A 55 11.19 -0.51 -1.15
C GLN A 55 11.88 0.09 0.08
N GLN A 56 11.72 -0.52 1.26
CA GLN A 56 12.36 -0.06 2.49
C GLN A 56 13.88 -0.08 2.37
N ALA A 57 14.45 -1.17 1.83
CA ALA A 57 15.89 -1.29 1.63
C ALA A 57 16.44 -0.23 0.67
N HIS A 58 15.71 0.06 -0.41
CA HIS A 58 16.06 1.12 -1.36
C HIS A 58 16.11 2.48 -0.68
N TYR A 59 15.02 2.89 -0.01
CA TYR A 59 14.96 4.22 0.59
C TYR A 59 15.86 4.39 1.80
N HIS A 60 16.02 3.38 2.64
CA HIS A 60 17.01 3.43 3.72
C HIS A 60 18.41 3.70 3.16
N LYS A 61 18.84 2.92 2.16
CA LYS A 61 20.15 3.11 1.53
C LYS A 61 20.31 4.51 0.93
N THR A 62 19.30 4.98 0.20
CA THR A 62 19.32 6.29 -0.46
C THR A 62 19.39 7.43 0.56
N LEU A 63 18.49 7.43 1.55
CA LEU A 63 18.41 8.50 2.55
C LEU A 63 19.63 8.51 3.48
N ASP A 64 20.12 7.34 3.88
CA ASP A 64 21.35 7.22 4.69
C ASP A 64 22.57 7.77 3.93
N GLY A 65 22.68 7.47 2.63
CA GLY A 65 23.73 8.00 1.77
C GLY A 65 23.69 9.53 1.69
N MET A 66 22.50 10.10 1.43
CA MET A 66 22.32 11.55 1.40
C MET A 66 22.68 12.21 2.73
N LEU A 67 22.24 11.63 3.85
CA LEU A 67 22.55 12.14 5.19
C LEU A 67 24.06 12.08 5.47
N ALA A 68 24.74 11.02 5.08
CA ALA A 68 26.19 10.91 5.22
C ALA A 68 26.93 11.98 4.41
N GLU A 69 26.54 12.20 3.16
CA GLU A 69 27.12 13.25 2.30
C GLU A 69 26.89 14.66 2.87
N MET A 70 25.65 14.95 3.30
CA MET A 70 25.33 16.25 3.90
C MET A 70 26.09 16.47 5.22
N LYS A 71 26.27 15.43 6.04
CA LYS A 71 27.10 15.50 7.26
C LYS A 71 28.56 15.79 6.94
N GLN A 72 29.14 15.07 5.96
CA GLN A 72 30.52 15.28 5.54
C GLN A 72 30.74 16.69 4.96
N GLY A 73 29.76 17.22 4.22
CA GLY A 73 29.78 18.59 3.73
C GLY A 73 29.49 19.66 4.81
N GLY A 74 29.21 19.26 6.05
CA GLY A 74 28.83 20.15 7.14
C GLY A 74 27.50 20.87 6.92
N ILE A 75 26.63 20.35 6.05
CA ILE A 75 25.28 20.86 5.76
C ILE A 75 24.29 20.37 6.83
N TRP A 76 24.54 19.20 7.40
CA TRP A 76 23.63 18.49 8.28
C TRP A 76 24.30 18.06 9.58
N SER A 77 23.62 18.28 10.71
CA SER A 77 24.02 17.84 12.05
C SER A 77 23.00 16.85 12.64
N ASP A 78 23.33 16.24 13.78
CA ASP A 78 22.37 15.37 14.47
C ASP A 78 21.17 16.13 15.06
N GLU A 79 21.35 17.42 15.41
CA GLU A 79 20.24 18.28 15.85
C GLU A 79 19.25 18.57 14.70
N ASP A 80 19.74 18.66 13.46
CA ASP A 80 18.92 18.91 12.28
C ASP A 80 17.96 17.74 12.00
N ALA A 81 18.33 16.50 12.35
CA ALA A 81 17.45 15.35 12.21
C ALA A 81 16.15 15.49 13.02
N GLY A 82 16.26 15.92 14.28
CA GLY A 82 15.10 16.15 15.14
C GLY A 82 14.18 17.24 14.59
N ARG A 83 14.77 18.38 14.17
CA ARG A 83 14.01 19.50 13.57
C ARG A 83 13.36 19.12 12.24
N PHE A 84 14.06 18.36 11.41
CA PHE A 84 13.55 17.88 10.14
C PHE A 84 12.29 17.04 10.32
N PHE A 85 12.31 16.00 11.16
CA PHE A 85 11.13 15.15 11.36
C PHE A 85 9.95 15.89 12.00
N GLN A 86 10.21 16.94 12.79
CA GLN A 86 9.15 17.81 13.33
C GLN A 86 8.50 18.70 12.26
N THR A 87 9.23 19.07 11.22
CA THR A 87 8.81 20.11 10.26
C THR A 87 8.48 19.58 8.88
N VAL A 88 8.98 18.40 8.49
CA VAL A 88 8.89 17.87 7.14
C VAL A 88 7.45 17.69 6.66
N TRP A 89 6.52 17.46 7.57
CA TRP A 89 5.09 17.27 7.29
C TRP A 89 4.25 18.54 7.46
N THR A 90 4.85 19.70 7.72
CA THR A 90 4.10 20.91 8.14
C THR A 90 3.58 21.76 6.99
N ASP A 91 4.15 21.63 5.79
CA ASP A 91 3.57 22.23 4.58
C ASP A 91 2.40 21.39 4.02
N GLU A 92 1.59 22.00 3.16
CA GLU A 92 0.36 21.40 2.64
C GLU A 92 0.59 20.08 1.89
N GLU A 93 1.70 19.97 1.15
CA GLU A 93 2.08 18.74 0.46
C GLU A 93 2.43 17.64 1.47
N GLY A 94 3.24 17.97 2.48
CA GLY A 94 3.60 17.05 3.57
C GLY A 94 2.41 16.56 4.37
N LYS A 95 1.47 17.45 4.71
CA LYS A 95 0.22 17.08 5.40
C LYS A 95 -0.60 16.11 4.58
N ALA A 96 -0.71 16.34 3.26
CA ALA A 96 -1.47 15.47 2.37
C ALA A 96 -0.85 14.07 2.29
N VAL A 97 0.47 13.99 2.12
CA VAL A 97 1.23 12.73 2.10
C VAL A 97 1.06 11.96 3.40
N ASP A 98 1.25 12.63 4.55
CA ASP A 98 1.11 11.98 5.85
C ASP A 98 -0.33 11.52 6.13
N THR A 99 -1.32 12.35 5.78
CA THR A 99 -2.74 11.98 5.90
C THR A 99 -3.07 10.75 5.06
N GLN A 100 -2.57 10.68 3.82
CA GLN A 100 -2.80 9.52 2.96
C GLN A 100 -2.15 8.26 3.54
N ARG A 101 -0.91 8.37 4.03
CA ARG A 101 -0.18 7.29 4.72
C ARG A 101 -0.96 6.76 5.93
N GLN A 102 -1.42 7.66 6.80
CA GLN A 102 -2.20 7.31 7.99
C GLN A 102 -3.52 6.63 7.61
N LYS A 103 -4.26 7.19 6.65
CA LYS A 103 -5.53 6.64 6.15
C LYS A 103 -5.36 5.24 5.56
N ALA A 104 -4.31 5.02 4.78
CA ALA A 104 -4.01 3.71 4.22
C ALA A 104 -3.63 2.69 5.32
N GLY A 105 -2.85 3.13 6.32
CA GLY A 105 -2.50 2.32 7.48
C GLY A 105 -3.72 1.87 8.29
N GLU A 106 -4.64 2.77 8.58
CA GLU A 106 -5.87 2.45 9.31
C GLU A 106 -6.79 1.50 8.53
N ARG A 107 -6.88 1.67 7.20
CA ARG A 107 -7.65 0.74 6.35
C ARG A 107 -7.05 -0.66 6.35
N TYR A 108 -5.73 -0.77 6.27
CA TYR A 108 -5.04 -2.06 6.23
C TYR A 108 -5.03 -2.80 7.57
N LYS A 109 -5.10 -2.08 8.69
CA LYS A 109 -4.95 -2.63 10.05
C LYS A 109 -5.91 -3.78 10.35
N VAL A 110 -7.21 -3.61 10.09
CA VAL A 110 -8.24 -4.62 10.43
C VAL A 110 -8.08 -5.88 9.57
N PRO A 111 -7.98 -5.81 8.23
CA PRO A 111 -7.67 -6.98 7.41
C PRO A 111 -6.36 -7.67 7.82
N ALA A 112 -5.31 -6.90 8.13
CA ALA A 112 -4.01 -7.46 8.51
C ALA A 112 -4.09 -8.25 9.83
N MET A 113 -4.82 -7.75 10.82
CA MET A 113 -5.06 -8.49 12.07
C MET A 113 -5.83 -9.79 11.81
N ALA A 114 -6.84 -9.76 10.94
CA ALA A 114 -7.58 -10.95 10.54
C ALA A 114 -6.67 -11.98 9.83
N ALA A 115 -5.73 -11.51 9.02
CA ALA A 115 -4.73 -12.35 8.35
C ALA A 115 -3.63 -12.86 9.29
N GLN A 116 -3.28 -12.15 10.37
CA GLN A 116 -2.31 -12.65 11.36
C GLN A 116 -2.88 -13.82 12.19
N ALA A 117 -4.19 -13.83 12.42
CA ALA A 117 -4.87 -14.97 13.03
C ALA A 117 -4.86 -16.22 12.13
N TRP A 118 -4.53 -16.06 10.84
CA TRP A 118 -4.46 -17.13 9.86
C TRP A 118 -3.06 -17.78 9.85
N ASN A 119 -2.98 -19.01 10.36
CA ASN A 119 -1.76 -19.81 10.28
C ASN A 119 -1.79 -20.69 9.02
N GLY A 120 -1.38 -20.11 7.89
CA GLY A 120 -0.92 -20.78 6.65
C GLY A 120 -1.75 -21.96 6.16
N GLN A 121 -1.56 -23.16 6.72
CA GLN A 121 -2.13 -24.39 6.14
C GLN A 121 -2.45 -25.54 7.13
N ARG A 122 -2.50 -25.33 8.45
CA ARG A 122 -2.79 -26.44 9.38
C ARG A 122 -4.13 -26.27 10.11
N GLY A 123 -5.08 -27.17 9.82
CA GLY A 123 -6.29 -27.38 10.63
C GLY A 123 -7.41 -26.36 10.48
N GLN A 124 -7.54 -25.70 9.31
CA GLN A 124 -8.53 -24.64 9.13
C GLN A 124 -9.93 -25.21 8.88
N SER A 125 -10.91 -24.71 9.65
CA SER A 125 -12.30 -25.09 9.47
C SER A 125 -12.85 -24.53 8.14
N PRO A 126 -13.91 -25.14 7.57
CA PRO A 126 -14.59 -24.61 6.38
C PRO A 126 -14.95 -23.12 6.48
N GLU A 127 -15.37 -22.67 7.66
CA GLU A 127 -15.76 -21.28 7.94
C GLU A 127 -14.55 -20.34 7.88
N MET A 128 -13.39 -20.79 8.38
CA MET A 128 -12.15 -20.01 8.31
C MET A 128 -11.68 -19.85 6.85
N LEU A 129 -11.73 -20.93 6.05
CA LEU A 129 -11.39 -20.88 4.62
C LEU A 129 -12.31 -19.91 3.87
N ARG A 130 -13.63 -19.99 4.11
CA ARG A 130 -14.61 -19.06 3.52
C ARG A 130 -14.37 -17.61 3.95
N GLY A 131 -14.15 -17.37 5.24
CA GLY A 131 -13.85 -16.03 5.75
C GLY A 131 -12.61 -15.41 5.12
N MET A 132 -11.55 -16.21 4.93
CA MET A 132 -10.33 -15.76 4.23
C MET A 132 -10.55 -15.51 2.75
N CYS A 133 -11.32 -16.37 2.08
CA CYS A 133 -11.72 -16.13 0.70
C CYS A 133 -12.45 -14.78 0.57
N LEU A 134 -13.42 -14.49 1.43
CA LEU A 134 -14.18 -13.24 1.39
C LEU A 134 -13.36 -11.99 1.74
N LEU A 135 -12.38 -12.11 2.65
CA LEU A 135 -11.58 -10.97 3.12
C LEU A 135 -10.33 -10.72 2.27
N GLY A 136 -9.82 -11.75 1.58
CA GLY A 136 -8.56 -11.72 0.84
C GLY A 136 -8.44 -10.61 -0.21
N PRO A 137 -9.47 -10.33 -1.04
CA PRO A 137 -9.38 -9.25 -2.03
C PRO A 137 -9.12 -7.89 -1.36
N ARG A 138 -9.82 -7.62 -0.26
CA ARG A 138 -9.68 -6.36 0.47
C ARG A 138 -8.33 -6.24 1.15
N LEU A 139 -7.82 -7.35 1.70
CA LEU A 139 -6.49 -7.40 2.30
C LEU A 139 -5.40 -7.09 1.26
N LEU A 140 -5.49 -7.65 0.06
CA LEU A 140 -4.52 -7.40 -1.02
C LEU A 140 -4.62 -5.95 -1.53
N GLU A 141 -5.84 -5.44 -1.71
CA GLU A 141 -6.11 -4.07 -2.16
C GLU A 141 -5.61 -3.02 -1.15
N ASP A 142 -6.02 -3.14 0.11
CA ASP A 142 -5.59 -2.20 1.16
C ASP A 142 -4.09 -2.32 1.45
N GLY A 143 -3.52 -3.52 1.30
CA GLY A 143 -2.07 -3.71 1.36
C GLY A 143 -1.36 -2.95 0.25
N ALA A 144 -1.81 -3.11 -1.00
CA ALA A 144 -1.28 -2.38 -2.15
C ALA A 144 -1.32 -0.87 -1.96
N ALA A 145 -2.46 -0.34 -1.49
CA ALA A 145 -2.66 1.09 -1.22
C ALA A 145 -1.74 1.60 -0.08
N LEU A 146 -1.52 0.79 0.96
CA LEU A 146 -0.58 1.14 2.03
C LEU A 146 0.86 1.24 1.50
N TYR A 147 1.30 0.29 0.67
CA TYR A 147 2.66 0.32 0.11
C TYR A 147 2.89 1.55 -0.78
N GLU A 148 1.91 1.87 -1.62
CA GLU A 148 1.96 3.06 -2.47
C GLU A 148 2.03 4.34 -1.63
N ALA A 149 1.22 4.45 -0.57
CA ALA A 149 1.26 5.60 0.33
C ALA A 149 2.60 5.71 1.09
N LEU A 150 3.20 4.58 1.45
CA LEU A 150 4.55 4.55 2.03
C LEU A 150 5.60 5.00 1.00
N GLU A 151 5.44 4.66 -0.28
CA GLU A 151 6.38 5.06 -1.35
C GLU A 151 6.38 6.56 -1.53
N TYR A 152 5.19 7.16 -1.62
CA TYR A 152 5.04 8.61 -1.66
C TYR A 152 5.65 9.28 -0.44
N SER A 153 5.49 8.69 0.75
CA SER A 153 6.09 9.22 1.98
C SER A 153 7.61 9.22 1.91
N TRP A 154 8.23 8.13 1.45
CA TRP A 154 9.67 8.04 1.30
C TRP A 154 10.22 8.98 0.22
N ALA A 155 9.59 9.02 -0.95
CA ALA A 155 9.96 9.92 -2.04
C ALA A 155 9.87 11.40 -1.63
N TYR A 156 8.87 11.74 -0.82
CA TYR A 156 8.72 13.08 -0.28
C TYR A 156 9.85 13.44 0.70
N LEU A 157 10.21 12.53 1.63
CA LEU A 157 11.37 12.72 2.52
C LEU A 157 12.65 12.94 1.72
N GLN A 158 12.90 12.11 0.70
CA GLN A 158 14.04 12.26 -0.21
C GLN A 158 14.06 13.65 -0.85
N THR A 159 12.94 14.06 -1.45
CA THR A 159 12.81 15.37 -2.09
C THR A 159 13.12 16.52 -1.13
N LYS A 160 12.71 16.42 0.15
CA LYS A 160 12.99 17.45 1.16
C LYS A 160 14.46 17.48 1.54
N LEU A 161 15.10 16.33 1.72
CA LEU A 161 16.54 16.26 1.96
C LEU A 161 17.34 16.80 0.77
N GLU A 162 16.94 16.50 -0.47
CA GLU A 162 17.57 17.07 -1.67
C GLU A 162 17.49 18.59 -1.70
N ARG A 163 16.36 19.17 -1.28
CA ARG A 163 16.22 20.64 -1.18
C ARG A 163 17.14 21.23 -0.11
N VAL A 164 17.28 20.57 1.04
CA VAL A 164 18.23 21.00 2.08
C VAL A 164 19.66 20.96 1.57
N ALA A 165 20.04 19.88 0.88
CA ALA A 165 21.38 19.75 0.29
C ALA A 165 21.69 20.85 -0.75
N LYS A 166 20.70 21.28 -1.53
CA LYS A 166 20.83 22.29 -2.61
C LYS A 166 20.69 23.74 -2.14
N ALA A 167 20.22 24.00 -0.92
CA ALA A 167 20.02 25.37 -0.42
C ALA A 167 21.32 26.07 0.03
N ARG A 168 22.48 25.54 -0.36
CA ARG A 168 23.82 26.09 -0.09
C ARG A 168 24.46 26.67 -1.33
#